data_AF-A0A4P6XBT9-F1
#
_entry.id   AF-A0A4P6XBT9-F1
#
_cell.length_a   1.000
_cell.length_b   1.000
_cell.length_c   1.000
_cell.angle_alpha   90.00
_cell.angle_beta   90.00
_cell.angle_gamma   90.00
#
_symmetry.space_group_name_H-M   'P 1'
#
loop_
_entity.id
_entity.type
_entity.pdbx_description
1 polymer ?
#
loop_
_entity_poly.entity_id
_entity_poly.type
_entity_poly.pdbx_seq_one_letter_code
_entity_poly.pdbx_strand_id
1 'polypeptide(L)'
;MHRVHFYDTSAAAYEACLDQSPCILEGDVLAIVPEGVIGLASTDPLAVTIETGALRTLTPMSSARILRETTHDADQWRHAVELALAHHLPIAPHFLPFALRCVPLLPSQTVVALTLDDVMMAIDAIRHRETQLTKRAALIDAESSHGLFLNSALRKLATARRHLQRHPPATIPDHPCGPS
;
A
#
# COMPACT_ATOMS: atom_id res chain seq x y z
N MET A 1 15.43 15.77 9.08
CA MET A 1 14.57 16.80 8.44
C MET A 1 14.74 16.60 6.95
N HIS A 2 13.74 16.05 6.27
CA HIS A 2 13.80 15.77 4.84
C HIS A 2 13.19 16.96 4.10
N ARG A 3 13.88 17.49 3.10
CA ARG A 3 13.36 18.58 2.27
C ARG A 3 12.64 18.00 1.07
N VAL A 4 11.64 18.71 0.58
CA VAL A 4 10.96 18.38 -0.66
C VAL A 4 11.39 19.41 -1.71
N HIS A 5 11.90 18.92 -2.83
CA HIS A 5 12.35 19.73 -3.96
C HIS A 5 11.41 19.51 -5.14
N PHE A 6 10.84 20.59 -5.67
CA PHE A 6 9.89 20.53 -6.78
C PHE A 6 10.61 20.81 -8.10
N TYR A 7 10.30 19.99 -9.11
CA TYR A 7 10.82 20.14 -10.46
C TYR A 7 9.69 20.01 -11.48
N ASP A 8 9.87 20.66 -12.62
CA ASP A 8 8.95 20.53 -13.76
C ASP A 8 9.16 19.22 -14.51
N THR A 9 10.39 18.70 -14.54
CA THR A 9 10.75 17.44 -15.24
C THR A 9 11.66 16.54 -14.40
N SER A 10 11.53 15.22 -14.58
CA SER A 10 12.36 14.23 -13.89
C SER A 10 13.82 14.28 -14.36
N ALA A 11 14.07 14.67 -15.61
CA ALA A 11 15.41 14.88 -16.12
C ALA A 11 16.13 16.02 -15.39
N ALA A 12 15.45 17.16 -15.16
CA ALA A 12 16.03 18.26 -14.39
C ALA A 12 16.30 17.87 -12.93
N ALA A 13 15.39 17.09 -12.32
CA ALA A 13 15.60 16.55 -10.98
C ALA A 13 16.81 15.60 -10.91
N TYR A 14 16.98 14.76 -11.93
CA TYR A 14 18.11 13.83 -12.03
C TYR A 14 19.44 14.58 -12.15
N GLU A 15 19.54 15.54 -13.08
CA GLU A 15 20.75 16.35 -13.24
C GLU A 15 21.10 17.13 -11.97
N ALA A 16 20.10 17.68 -11.28
CA ALA A 16 20.32 18.41 -10.04
C ALA A 16 20.87 17.53 -8.90
N CYS A 17 20.63 16.21 -8.92
CA CYS A 17 21.26 15.26 -8.00
C CYS A 17 22.74 14.98 -8.32
N LEU A 18 23.17 15.22 -9.56
CA LEU A 18 24.56 15.07 -9.98
C LEU A 18 25.40 16.33 -9.73
N ASP A 19 24.74 17.49 -9.68
CA ASP A 19 25.39 18.75 -9.38
C ASP A 19 25.95 18.75 -7.94
N GLN A 20 27.21 19.17 -7.80
CA GLN A 20 27.90 19.25 -6.49
C GLN A 20 27.42 20.44 -5.63
N SER A 21 26.31 21.07 -6.00
CA SER A 21 25.74 22.20 -5.29
C SER A 21 25.02 21.71 -4.02
N PRO A 22 25.15 22.40 -2.88
CA PRO A 22 24.65 21.92 -1.57
C PRO A 22 23.13 22.03 -1.40
N CYS A 23 22.36 22.18 -2.50
CA CYS A 23 20.93 22.41 -2.44
C CYS A 23 20.15 21.11 -2.18
N ILE A 24 20.61 19.98 -2.71
CA ILE A 24 19.97 18.67 -2.54
C ILE A 24 20.87 17.76 -1.72
N LEU A 25 20.30 17.15 -0.68
CA LEU A 25 20.99 16.16 0.12
C LEU A 25 20.42 14.77 -0.16
N GLU A 26 21.24 13.74 0.07
CA GLU A 26 20.80 12.35 -0.08
C GLU A 26 19.59 12.06 0.83
N GLY A 27 18.56 11.47 0.23
CA GLY A 27 17.29 11.17 0.88
C GLY A 27 16.36 12.37 1.10
N ASP A 28 16.66 13.53 0.51
CA ASP A 28 15.62 14.52 0.22
C ASP A 28 14.62 13.96 -0.79
N VAL A 29 13.38 14.46 -0.74
CA VAL A 29 12.30 14.01 -1.62
C VAL A 29 12.27 14.87 -2.88
N LEU A 30 12.22 14.22 -4.03
CA LEU A 30 12.05 14.85 -5.34
C LEU A 30 10.59 14.74 -5.75
N ALA A 31 9.94 15.87 -6.04
CA ALA A 31 8.54 15.95 -6.45
C ALA A 31 8.43 16.52 -7.86
N ILE A 32 8.04 15.67 -8.81
CA ILE A 32 7.84 16.00 -10.23
C ILE A 32 6.39 15.72 -10.58
N VAL A 33 5.49 16.54 -10.01
CA VAL A 33 4.04 16.37 -10.10
C VAL A 33 3.52 16.34 -11.55
N PRO A 34 4.01 17.16 -12.49
CA PRO A 34 3.55 17.12 -13.89
C PRO A 34 3.78 15.78 -14.60
N GLU A 35 4.82 15.04 -14.19
CA GLU A 35 5.15 13.71 -14.74
C GLU A 35 4.61 12.57 -13.86
N GLY A 36 3.93 12.90 -12.76
CA GLY A 36 3.43 11.91 -11.81
C GLY A 36 4.55 11.16 -11.06
N VAL A 37 5.74 11.76 -10.96
CA VAL A 37 6.92 11.12 -10.37
C VAL A 37 7.24 11.71 -9.00
N ILE A 38 7.39 10.85 -7.99
CA ILE A 38 8.03 11.20 -6.73
C ILE A 38 9.14 10.20 -6.46
N GLY A 39 10.24 10.67 -5.89
CA GLY A 39 11.38 9.84 -5.56
C GLY A 39 12.26 10.38 -4.45
N LEU A 40 13.37 9.70 -4.22
CA LEU A 40 14.41 10.07 -3.27
C LEU A 40 15.69 10.45 -4.00
N ALA A 41 16.28 11.55 -3.55
CA ALA A 41 17.58 12.00 -4.01
C ALA A 41 18.67 11.02 -3.59
N SER A 42 19.57 10.72 -4.52
CA SER A 42 20.82 9.99 -4.33
C SER A 42 21.68 10.21 -5.58
N THR A 43 22.90 9.67 -5.59
CA THR A 43 23.77 9.65 -6.79
C THR A 43 23.12 8.97 -8.00
N ASP A 44 22.09 8.16 -7.76
CA ASP A 44 21.21 7.55 -8.74
C ASP A 44 19.79 7.56 -8.15
N PRO A 45 19.01 8.64 -8.35
CA PRO A 45 17.76 8.89 -7.62
C PRO A 45 16.69 7.84 -7.92
N LEU A 46 15.93 7.45 -6.89
CA LEU A 46 14.98 6.34 -6.93
C LEU A 46 13.54 6.83 -6.94
N ALA A 47 12.73 6.35 -7.88
CA ALA A 47 11.29 6.62 -7.89
C ALA A 47 10.52 5.71 -6.92
N VAL A 48 9.51 6.26 -6.23
CA VAL A 48 8.52 5.51 -5.43
C VAL A 48 7.19 5.30 -6.17
N THR A 49 6.90 6.16 -7.14
CA THR A 49 5.70 6.11 -7.99
C THR A 49 5.82 5.03 -9.06
N ILE A 50 4.68 4.63 -9.65
CA ILE A 50 4.65 3.71 -10.81
C ILE A 50 5.32 4.38 -12.02
N GLU A 51 4.98 5.65 -12.27
CA GLU A 51 5.70 6.47 -13.23
C GLU A 51 7.05 6.86 -12.62
N THR A 52 8.14 6.59 -13.35
CA THR A 52 9.49 6.85 -12.86
C THR A 52 10.21 7.97 -13.60
N GLY A 53 9.75 8.35 -14.80
CA GLY A 53 10.43 9.32 -15.63
C GLY A 53 11.91 8.95 -15.83
N ALA A 54 12.81 9.91 -15.60
CA ALA A 54 14.26 9.71 -15.62
C ALA A 54 14.86 9.10 -14.33
N LEU A 55 14.06 8.94 -13.27
CA LEU A 55 14.54 8.36 -12.02
C LEU A 55 14.62 6.83 -12.14
N ARG A 56 15.54 6.23 -11.40
CA ARG A 56 15.73 4.79 -11.39
C ARG A 56 14.54 4.08 -10.75
N THR A 57 14.11 3.00 -11.38
CA THR A 57 13.13 2.07 -10.83
C THR A 57 13.81 1.04 -9.94
N LEU A 58 13.23 0.75 -8.77
CA LEU A 58 13.65 -0.36 -7.92
C LEU A 58 12.91 -1.65 -8.32
N THR A 59 13.62 -2.77 -8.36
CA THR A 59 12.97 -4.07 -8.63
C THR A 59 12.05 -4.46 -7.48
N PRO A 60 10.84 -5.01 -7.74
CA PRO A 60 9.90 -5.34 -6.68
C PRO A 60 10.50 -6.31 -5.65
N MET A 61 10.55 -5.87 -4.39
CA MET A 61 11.11 -6.64 -3.28
C MET A 61 10.44 -6.27 -1.94
N SER A 62 10.74 -7.00 -0.87
CA SER A 62 10.17 -6.68 0.45
C SER A 62 10.77 -5.41 1.03
N SER A 63 10.00 -4.66 1.83
CA SER A 63 10.47 -3.44 2.51
C SER A 63 11.73 -3.67 3.34
N ALA A 64 11.85 -4.83 4.00
CA ALA A 64 13.06 -5.21 4.73
C ALA A 64 14.30 -5.40 3.83
N ARG A 65 14.11 -5.78 2.56
CA ARG A 65 15.19 -5.90 1.57
C ARG A 65 15.56 -4.54 1.00
N ILE A 66 14.59 -3.67 0.74
CA ILE A 66 14.81 -2.28 0.33
C ILE A 66 15.74 -1.59 1.32
N LEU A 67 15.41 -1.61 2.62
CA LEU A 67 16.23 -0.99 3.67
C LEU A 67 17.65 -1.58 3.82
N ARG A 68 17.92 -2.78 3.27
CA ARG A 68 19.25 -3.38 3.29
C ARG A 68 20.07 -3.08 2.03
N GLU A 69 19.38 -2.88 0.90
CA GLU A 69 20.02 -2.70 -0.42
C GLU A 69 20.10 -1.23 -0.84
N THR A 70 19.34 -0.35 -0.20
CA THR A 70 19.36 1.10 -0.44
C THR A 70 20.03 1.83 0.72
N THR A 71 20.63 2.98 0.44
CA THR A 71 21.22 3.86 1.46
C THR A 71 20.16 4.62 2.26
N HIS A 72 18.92 4.67 1.75
CA HIS A 72 17.82 5.39 2.36
C HIS A 72 17.21 4.64 3.56
N ASP A 73 16.94 5.38 4.63
CA ASP A 73 16.28 4.87 5.84
C ASP A 73 14.76 4.79 5.71
N ALA A 74 14.11 4.17 6.70
CA ALA A 74 12.66 3.98 6.69
C ALA A 74 11.85 5.28 6.77
N ASP A 75 12.40 6.35 7.36
CA ASP A 75 11.74 7.63 7.51
C ASP A 75 11.74 8.39 6.17
N GLN A 76 12.84 8.31 5.42
CA GLN A 76 12.97 8.84 4.06
C GLN A 76 11.97 8.17 3.10
N TRP A 77 11.94 6.83 3.09
CA TRP A 77 10.95 6.09 2.29
C TRP A 77 9.52 6.44 2.68
N ARG A 78 9.22 6.53 3.97
CA ARG A 78 7.90 6.93 4.45
C ARG A 78 7.53 8.32 3.93
N HIS A 79 8.42 9.29 4.03
CA HIS A 79 8.13 10.66 3.63
C HIS A 79 7.83 10.79 2.13
N ALA A 80 8.60 10.11 1.28
CA ALA A 80 8.34 10.08 -0.16
C ALA A 80 6.99 9.42 -0.50
N VAL A 81 6.67 8.30 0.18
CA VAL A 81 5.42 7.58 -0.02
C VAL A 81 4.22 8.40 0.47
N GLU A 82 4.32 9.05 1.63
CA GLU A 82 3.28 9.95 2.16
C GLU A 82 3.03 11.13 1.23
N LEU A 83 4.09 11.72 0.66
CA LEU A 83 3.96 12.80 -0.31
C LEU A 83 3.25 12.34 -1.59
N ALA A 84 3.58 11.14 -2.08
CA ALA A 84 2.90 10.56 -3.24
C ALA A 84 1.42 10.29 -2.99
N LEU A 85 1.06 9.79 -1.81
CA LEU A 85 -0.33 9.63 -1.41
C LEU A 85 -1.07 10.98 -1.31
N ALA A 86 -0.41 12.00 -0.76
CA ALA A 86 -0.96 13.35 -0.63
C ALA A 86 -1.25 14.01 -1.99
N HIS A 87 -0.45 13.70 -3.02
CA HIS A 87 -0.66 14.15 -4.40
C HIS A 87 -1.52 13.20 -5.25
N HIS A 88 -2.06 12.12 -4.65
CA HIS A 88 -2.87 11.11 -5.35
C HIS A 88 -2.14 10.42 -6.50
N LEU A 89 -0.81 10.30 -6.41
CA LEU A 89 0.00 9.62 -7.41
C LEU A 89 0.04 8.12 -7.15
N PRO A 90 0.00 7.29 -8.20
CA PRO A 90 0.06 5.84 -8.06
C PRO A 90 1.45 5.40 -7.58
N ILE A 91 1.50 4.68 -6.46
CA ILE A 91 2.75 4.19 -5.83
C ILE A 91 3.03 2.76 -6.27
N ALA A 92 4.31 2.42 -6.50
CA ALA A 92 4.67 1.05 -6.79
C ALA A 92 4.38 0.16 -5.55
N PRO A 93 3.69 -0.99 -5.69
CA PRO A 93 3.11 -1.70 -4.54
C PRO A 93 4.10 -2.10 -3.43
N HIS A 94 5.37 -2.32 -3.77
CA HIS A 94 6.40 -2.72 -2.82
C HIS A 94 6.85 -1.60 -1.87
N PHE A 95 6.49 -0.34 -2.15
CA PHE A 95 6.74 0.80 -1.25
C PHE A 95 5.57 1.09 -0.29
N LEU A 96 4.37 0.56 -0.54
CA LEU A 96 3.19 0.77 0.31
C LEU A 96 3.40 0.41 1.80
N PRO A 97 4.21 -0.61 2.17
CA PRO A 97 4.48 -0.89 3.58
C PRO A 97 5.15 0.28 4.34
N PHE A 98 5.78 1.23 3.65
CA PHE A 98 6.37 2.42 4.28
C PHE A 98 5.33 3.50 4.64
N ALA A 99 4.10 3.43 4.10
CA ALA A 99 3.01 4.36 4.42
C ALA A 99 2.41 4.18 5.83
N LEU A 100 2.93 3.22 6.63
CA LEU A 100 2.33 2.84 7.90
C LEU A 100 2.67 3.83 9.01
N ARG A 101 1.85 4.88 9.11
CA ARG A 101 1.16 5.39 10.32
C ARG A 101 0.51 6.72 9.96
N CYS A 102 -0.83 6.74 9.92
CA CYS A 102 -1.63 7.97 9.86
C CYS A 102 -1.49 8.79 8.57
N VAL A 103 -1.96 8.27 7.43
CA VAL A 103 -2.65 9.19 6.50
C VAL A 103 -4.04 9.37 7.08
N PRO A 104 -4.39 10.54 7.68
CA PRO A 104 -5.79 10.88 7.87
C PRO A 104 -6.37 10.98 6.46
N LEU A 105 -6.97 9.89 5.98
CA LEU A 105 -7.78 9.92 4.79
C LEU A 105 -8.85 10.98 5.06
N LEU A 106 -8.86 12.06 4.27
CA LEU A 106 -9.94 13.04 4.38
C LEU A 106 -11.25 12.29 4.17
N PRO A 107 -12.32 12.57 4.95
CA PRO A 107 -13.62 11.91 4.81
C PRO A 107 -14.22 11.97 3.39
N SER A 108 -13.71 12.87 2.55
CA SER A 108 -14.08 13.03 1.13
C SER A 108 -13.46 11.99 0.19
N GLN A 109 -12.46 11.22 0.65
CA GLN A 109 -11.99 10.05 -0.09
C GLN A 109 -12.91 8.89 0.28
N THR A 110 -13.77 8.50 -0.66
CA THR A 110 -14.67 7.35 -0.53
C THR A 110 -13.87 6.07 -0.39
N VAL A 111 -13.37 5.81 0.82
CA VAL A 111 -13.26 4.45 1.31
C VAL A 111 -14.69 3.94 1.26
N VAL A 112 -14.96 2.88 0.51
CA VAL A 112 -16.15 2.07 0.78
C VAL A 112 -15.91 1.50 2.17
N ALA A 113 -16.29 2.26 3.19
CA ALA A 113 -16.28 1.80 4.55
C ALA A 113 -17.32 0.67 4.57
N LEU A 114 -16.83 -0.57 4.56
CA LEU A 114 -17.71 -1.71 4.79
C LEU A 114 -18.40 -1.46 6.12
N THR A 115 -19.71 -1.29 6.06
CA THR A 115 -20.52 -1.15 7.27
C THR A 115 -20.44 -2.46 8.06
N LEU A 116 -20.85 -2.41 9.34
CA LEU A 116 -20.97 -3.64 10.12
C LEU A 116 -21.89 -4.66 9.41
N ASP A 117 -22.95 -4.19 8.75
CA ASP A 117 -23.88 -5.03 8.00
C ASP A 117 -23.20 -5.67 6.77
N ASP A 118 -22.36 -4.94 6.05
CA ASP A 118 -21.59 -5.48 4.93
C ASP A 118 -20.60 -6.56 5.38
N VAL A 119 -19.94 -6.34 6.52
CA VAL A 119 -19.02 -7.33 7.12
C VAL A 119 -19.79 -8.58 7.58
N MET A 120 -20.94 -8.40 8.21
CA MET A 120 -21.80 -9.51 8.64
C MET A 120 -22.33 -10.30 7.45
N MET A 121 -22.79 -9.62 6.39
CA MET A 121 -23.22 -10.24 5.15
C MET A 121 -22.08 -11.04 4.49
N ALA A 122 -20.86 -10.50 4.48
CA ALA A 122 -19.69 -11.21 3.96
C ALA A 122 -19.35 -12.47 4.80
N ILE A 123 -19.43 -12.38 6.13
CA ILE A 123 -19.22 -13.53 7.03
C ILE A 123 -20.26 -14.63 6.75
N ASP A 124 -21.53 -14.27 6.60
CA ASP A 124 -22.60 -15.23 6.33
C ASP A 124 -22.49 -15.85 4.94
N ALA A 125 -22.13 -15.06 3.93
CA ALA A 125 -21.86 -15.57 2.58
C ALA A 125 -20.68 -16.56 2.58
N ILE A 126 -19.60 -16.27 3.30
CA ILE A 126 -18.46 -17.19 3.47
C ILE A 126 -18.91 -18.48 4.17
N ARG A 127 -19.67 -18.38 5.26
CA ARG A 127 -20.17 -19.55 6.00
C ARG A 127 -21.09 -20.42 5.13
N HIS A 128 -21.97 -19.79 4.34
CA HIS A 128 -22.81 -20.51 3.39
C HIS A 128 -21.95 -21.26 2.37
N ARG A 129 -20.93 -20.59 1.81
CA ARG A 129 -20.04 -21.19 0.81
C ARG A 129 -19.20 -22.33 1.39
N GLU A 130 -18.67 -22.18 2.59
CA GLU A 130 -17.98 -23.24 3.34
C GLU A 130 -18.89 -24.47 3.48
N THR A 131 -20.14 -24.28 3.92
CA THR A 131 -21.10 -25.37 4.10
C THR A 131 -21.35 -26.13 2.79
N GLN A 132 -21.53 -25.41 1.68
CA GLN A 132 -21.72 -26.02 0.36
C GLN A 132 -20.48 -26.79 -0.12
N LEU A 133 -19.28 -26.24 0.11
CA LEU A 133 -18.03 -26.89 -0.28
C LEU A 133 -17.71 -28.10 0.58
N THR A 134 -17.99 -28.06 1.88
CA THR A 134 -17.82 -29.22 2.78
C THR A 134 -18.75 -30.36 2.38
N LYS A 135 -20.01 -30.07 2.02
CA LYS A 135 -20.94 -31.08 1.48
C LYS A 135 -20.43 -31.73 0.20
N ARG A 136 -19.83 -30.93 -0.69
CA ARG A 136 -19.18 -31.45 -1.90
C ARG A 136 -17.94 -32.28 -1.58
N ALA A 137 -17.13 -31.85 -0.62
CA ALA A 137 -15.91 -32.55 -0.22
C ALA A 137 -16.19 -33.95 0.34
N ALA A 138 -17.32 -34.12 1.03
CA ALA A 138 -17.75 -35.43 1.53
C ALA A 138 -18.05 -36.46 0.41
N LEU A 139 -18.24 -36.02 -0.84
CA LEU A 139 -18.57 -36.87 -1.99
C LEU A 139 -17.36 -37.14 -2.90
N ILE A 140 -16.20 -36.55 -2.60
CA ILE A 140 -15.00 -36.58 -3.44
C ILE A 140 -13.89 -37.28 -2.67
N ASP A 141 -13.09 -38.10 -3.36
CA ASP A 141 -11.89 -38.68 -2.77
C ASP A 141 -10.90 -37.59 -2.33
N ALA A 142 -10.49 -37.65 -1.06
CA ALA A 142 -9.68 -36.62 -0.41
C ALA A 142 -8.27 -36.51 -1.00
N GLU A 143 -7.72 -37.63 -1.47
CA GLU A 143 -6.37 -37.72 -2.06
C GLU A 143 -6.35 -37.36 -3.56
N SER A 144 -7.53 -37.23 -4.18
CA SER A 144 -7.61 -36.74 -5.55
C SER A 144 -7.19 -35.28 -5.64
N SER A 145 -6.62 -34.87 -6.78
CA SER A 145 -6.28 -33.47 -7.06
C SER A 145 -7.46 -32.51 -6.83
N HIS A 146 -8.69 -32.98 -7.09
CA HIS A 146 -9.91 -32.23 -6.85
C HIS A 146 -10.21 -32.07 -5.34
N GLY A 147 -10.04 -33.14 -4.55
CA GLY A 147 -10.14 -33.11 -3.09
C GLY A 147 -9.11 -32.18 -2.44
N LEU A 148 -7.86 -32.21 -2.90
CA LEU A 148 -6.79 -31.34 -2.41
C LEU A 148 -7.08 -29.85 -2.70
N PHE A 149 -7.54 -29.53 -3.90
CA PHE A 149 -7.92 -28.15 -4.25
C PHE A 149 -9.09 -27.65 -3.38
N LEU A 150 -10.09 -28.50 -3.17
CA LEU A 150 -11.26 -28.20 -2.36
C LEU A 150 -10.89 -27.95 -0.88
N ASN A 151 -10.01 -28.78 -0.32
CA ASN A 151 -9.47 -28.61 1.03
C ASN A 151 -8.64 -27.33 1.17
N SER A 152 -7.89 -26.94 0.13
CA SER A 152 -7.18 -25.66 0.10
C SER A 152 -8.15 -24.47 0.09
N ALA A 153 -9.21 -24.53 -0.73
CA ALA A 153 -10.24 -23.50 -0.78
C ALA A 153 -10.97 -23.34 0.56
N LEU A 154 -11.34 -24.45 1.21
CA LEU A 154 -11.95 -24.45 2.54
C LEU A 154 -11.05 -23.79 3.60
N ARG A 155 -9.74 -24.07 3.59
CA ARG A 155 -8.78 -23.40 4.50
C ARG A 155 -8.69 -21.89 4.26
N LYS A 156 -8.71 -21.46 3.00
CA LYS A 156 -8.66 -20.03 2.64
C LYS A 156 -9.92 -19.30 3.13
N LEU A 157 -11.10 -19.87 2.90
CA LEU A 157 -12.37 -19.32 3.38
C LEU A 157 -12.42 -19.23 4.92
N ALA A 158 -11.98 -20.28 5.62
CA ALA A 158 -11.95 -20.30 7.08
C ALA A 158 -10.96 -19.27 7.65
N THR A 159 -9.90 -18.95 6.90
CA THR A 159 -8.94 -17.92 7.28
C THR A 159 -9.51 -16.53 7.05
N ALA A 160 -10.11 -16.27 5.89
CA ALA A 160 -10.80 -15.01 5.59
C ALA A 160 -11.90 -14.71 6.62
N ARG A 161 -12.74 -15.69 6.95
CA ARG A 161 -13.78 -15.55 7.98
C ARG A 161 -13.21 -15.17 9.35
N ARG A 162 -12.12 -15.83 9.77
CA ARG A 162 -11.46 -15.52 11.05
C ARG A 162 -10.87 -14.10 11.07
N HIS A 163 -10.37 -13.60 9.95
CA HIS A 163 -9.90 -12.22 9.85
C HIS A 163 -11.05 -11.22 10.01
N LEU A 164 -12.16 -11.44 9.30
CA LEU A 164 -13.36 -10.58 9.40
C LEU A 164 -13.96 -10.59 10.82
N GLN A 165 -13.90 -11.72 11.53
CA GLN A 165 -14.40 -11.83 12.91
C GLN A 165 -13.52 -11.14 13.97
N ARG A 166 -12.20 -11.02 13.73
CA ARG A 166 -11.25 -10.44 14.70
C ARG A 166 -11.14 -8.92 14.62
N HIS A 167 -11.56 -8.34 13.50
CA HIS A 167 -11.57 -6.91 13.29
C HIS A 167 -13.02 -6.41 13.25
N PRO A 168 -13.72 -6.29 14.40
CA PRO A 168 -14.92 -5.47 14.41
C PRO A 168 -14.51 -4.05 13.97
N PRO A 169 -15.35 -3.36 13.16
CA PRO A 169 -15.04 -2.00 12.76
C PRO A 169 -14.84 -1.15 14.02
N ALA A 170 -13.79 -0.33 14.03
CA ALA A 170 -13.61 0.65 15.09
C ALA A 170 -14.90 1.47 15.19
N THR A 171 -15.45 1.61 16.40
CA THR A 171 -16.56 2.55 16.64
C THR A 171 -16.09 3.91 16.16
N ILE A 172 -16.80 4.45 15.16
CA ILE A 172 -16.58 5.83 14.70
C ILE A 172 -16.73 6.70 15.95
N PRO A 173 -15.70 7.46 16.37
CA PRO A 173 -15.83 8.33 17.53
C PRO A 173 -16.95 9.36 17.25
N ASP A 174 -17.86 9.52 18.19
CA ASP A 174 -18.89 10.55 18.12
C ASP A 174 -18.23 11.90 17.88
N HIS A 175 -18.58 12.53 16.76
CA HIS A 175 -18.07 13.84 16.38
C HIS A 175 -18.62 14.87 17.38
N PRO A 176 -17.78 15.74 17.99
CA PRO A 176 -18.24 16.70 19.01
C PRO A 176 -19.05 17.88 18.46
N CYS A 177 -19.65 17.76 17.27
CA CYS A 177 -20.53 18.78 16.71
C CYS A 177 -21.93 18.20 16.60
N GLY A 178 -22.76 18.49 17.61
CA GLY A 178 -24.21 18.30 17.56
C GLY A 178 -24.86 19.14 16.45
N PRO A 179 -26.13 18.87 16.13
CA PRO A 179 -26.82 19.52 15.02
C PRO A 179 -26.99 21.01 15.31
N SER A 180 -26.51 21.85 14.38
CA SER A 180 -26.92 23.26 14.28
C SER A 180 -28.22 23.38 13.52
#